data_AF-A0A533W5G4-F1
#
_entry.id   AF-A0A533W5G4-F1
#
_cell.length_a   1.000
_cell.length_b   1.000
_cell.length_c   1.000
_cell.angle_alpha   90.00
_cell.angle_beta   90.00
_cell.angle_gamma   90.00
#
_symmetry.space_group_name_H-M   'P 1'
#
loop_
_entity.id
_entity.type
_entity.pdbx_description
1 polymer ?
#
loop_
_entity_poly.entity_id
_entity_poly.type
_entity_poly.pdbx_seq_one_letter_code
_entity_poly.pdbx_strand_id
1 'polypeptide(L)'
;MMQKTPIIVLTIAALCLGPLTFHSIYAQYSKKTSVEYIENARVILKQVSVEYKNGNYAKAEELASTAYLENIEYVEADLNKNGHSEMVTDLEKIMVTDLRGMIRDRVPQAQIDSEISLIDSKLSQAIAVVPEFPLAASFAVVGSMIAGIVAISRITGLRILGHRA
;
A
#
# COMPACT_ATOMS: atom_id res chain seq x y z
N MET A 1 -31.48 14.82 20.95
CA MET A 1 -30.54 15.96 20.96
C MET A 1 -29.14 15.41 20.85
N MET A 2 -28.48 15.72 19.75
CA MET A 2 -27.20 15.16 19.31
C MET A 2 -26.10 16.15 19.69
N GLN A 3 -25.21 15.79 20.61
CA GLN A 3 -24.02 16.58 20.91
C GLN A 3 -22.80 15.83 20.37
N LYS A 4 -22.28 16.37 19.28
CA LYS A 4 -21.18 15.86 18.47
C LYS A 4 -19.91 15.80 19.32
N THR A 5 -19.27 14.64 19.36
CA THR A 5 -17.91 14.46 19.89
C THR A 5 -16.95 15.36 19.11
N PRO A 6 -16.26 16.31 19.76
CA PRO A 6 -15.38 17.20 19.03
C PRO A 6 -14.07 16.49 18.70
N ILE A 7 -13.74 16.56 17.41
CA ILE A 7 -12.49 16.23 16.76
C ILE A 7 -11.37 17.08 17.39
N ILE A 8 -10.78 16.65 18.52
CA ILE A 8 -9.68 17.37 19.20
C ILE A 8 -8.57 16.40 19.64
N VAL A 9 -8.29 15.35 18.85
CA VAL A 9 -7.13 14.46 19.11
C VAL A 9 -6.03 14.60 18.07
N LEU A 10 -6.16 15.51 17.09
CA LEU A 10 -5.16 15.67 16.03
C LEU A 10 -4.66 17.11 15.86
N THR A 11 -4.27 17.76 16.96
CA THR A 11 -3.67 19.10 16.91
C THR A 11 -2.53 19.28 17.91
N ILE A 12 -1.60 18.32 18.00
CA ILE A 12 -0.34 18.54 18.73
C ILE A 12 0.84 17.97 17.95
N ALA A 13 1.19 18.59 16.82
CA ALA A 13 2.53 18.54 16.23
C ALA A 13 2.72 19.60 15.12
N ALA A 14 2.15 20.80 15.26
CA ALA A 14 2.16 21.81 14.19
C ALA A 14 3.02 23.05 14.50
N LEU A 15 4.02 22.97 15.38
CA LEU A 15 4.69 24.19 15.87
C LEU A 15 6.23 24.23 15.85
N CYS A 16 6.94 23.26 15.25
CA CYS A 16 8.42 23.35 15.21
C CYS A 16 9.11 23.03 13.88
N LEU A 17 8.42 22.64 12.82
CA LEU A 17 9.04 22.49 11.50
C LEU A 17 8.14 23.19 10.49
N GLY A 18 8.69 24.13 9.74
CA GLY A 18 7.93 24.99 8.83
C GLY A 18 7.06 24.23 7.82
N PRO A 19 6.17 24.94 7.11
CA PRO A 19 5.13 24.37 6.24
C PRO A 19 5.65 23.42 5.14
N LEU A 20 6.95 23.44 4.83
CA LEU A 20 7.59 22.56 3.84
C LEU A 20 7.80 21.11 4.31
N THR A 21 7.81 20.82 5.61
CA THR A 21 7.93 19.43 6.11
C THR A 21 6.59 18.71 6.25
N PHE A 22 5.48 19.46 6.29
CA PHE A 22 4.15 18.91 6.51
C PHE A 22 3.59 18.23 5.24
N HIS A 23 3.83 18.81 4.05
CA HIS A 23 3.38 18.21 2.79
C HIS A 23 4.04 16.86 2.46
N SER A 24 5.29 16.64 2.90
CA SER A 24 6.00 15.39 2.65
C SER A 24 5.47 14.21 3.49
N ILE A 25 4.93 14.48 4.68
CA ILE A 25 4.45 13.45 5.61
C ILE A 25 3.10 12.89 5.16
N TYR A 26 2.18 13.72 4.64
CA TYR A 26 0.88 13.26 4.13
C TYR A 26 0.98 12.55 2.77
N ALA A 27 1.85 13.03 1.88
CA ALA A 27 2.06 12.38 0.57
C ALA A 27 2.61 10.95 0.72
N GLN A 28 3.46 10.73 1.72
CA GLN A 28 3.98 9.40 2.07
C GLN A 28 2.93 8.48 2.71
N TYR A 29 1.92 9.04 3.37
CA TYR A 29 0.81 8.29 3.99
C TYR A 29 -0.26 7.82 2.97
N SER A 30 -0.17 8.29 1.71
CA SER A 30 -1.14 8.00 0.66
C SER A 30 -0.74 6.85 -0.28
N LYS A 31 0.46 6.28 -0.14
CA LYS A 31 0.92 5.18 -1.00
C LYS A 31 0.54 3.84 -0.37
N LYS A 32 -0.17 2.98 -1.12
CA LYS A 32 -0.42 1.59 -0.74
C LYS A 32 0.91 0.86 -0.48
N THR A 33 0.93 0.00 0.52
CA THR A 33 2.00 -0.98 0.74
C THR A 33 2.01 -2.04 -0.36
N SER A 34 3.12 -2.75 -0.51
CA SER A 34 3.26 -3.83 -1.49
C SER A 34 2.22 -4.93 -1.26
N VAL A 35 1.93 -5.26 0.02
CA VAL A 35 0.86 -6.19 0.39
C VAL A 35 -0.52 -5.69 -0.07
N GLU A 36 -0.84 -4.41 0.15
CA GLU A 36 -2.12 -3.83 -0.29
C GLU A 36 -2.26 -3.79 -1.82
N TYR A 37 -1.17 -3.56 -2.56
CA TYR A 37 -1.18 -3.69 -4.02
C TYR A 37 -1.43 -5.13 -4.46
N ILE A 38 -0.73 -6.10 -3.86
CA ILE A 38 -0.92 -7.52 -4.20
C ILE A 38 -2.36 -7.97 -3.91
N GLU A 39 -2.91 -7.64 -2.74
CA GLU A 39 -4.28 -8.02 -2.39
C GLU A 39 -5.32 -7.35 -3.32
N ASN A 40 -5.09 -6.11 -3.72
CA ASN A 40 -5.95 -5.47 -4.71
C ASN A 40 -5.89 -6.17 -6.09
N ALA A 41 -4.70 -6.61 -6.53
CA ALA A 41 -4.55 -7.39 -7.76
C ALA A 41 -5.34 -8.71 -7.68
N ARG A 42 -5.31 -9.42 -6.55
CA ARG A 42 -6.08 -10.65 -6.33
C ARG A 42 -7.59 -10.42 -6.44
N VAL A 43 -8.09 -9.30 -5.92
CA VAL A 43 -9.51 -8.90 -6.07
C VAL A 43 -9.87 -8.65 -7.53
N ILE A 44 -9.02 -7.91 -8.27
CA ILE A 44 -9.24 -7.61 -9.68
C ILE A 44 -9.22 -8.90 -10.52
N LEU A 45 -8.30 -9.84 -10.24
CA LEU A 45 -8.24 -11.12 -10.95
C LEU A 45 -9.52 -11.95 -10.77
N LYS A 46 -10.18 -11.91 -9.61
CA LYS A 46 -11.51 -12.52 -9.44
C LYS A 46 -12.55 -11.85 -10.35
N GLN A 47 -12.47 -10.54 -10.53
CA GLN A 47 -13.33 -9.81 -11.47
C GLN A 47 -13.04 -10.17 -12.93
N VAL A 48 -11.77 -10.44 -13.29
CA VAL A 48 -11.41 -10.94 -14.63
C VAL A 48 -12.20 -12.21 -14.95
N SER A 49 -12.19 -13.21 -14.06
CA SER A 49 -12.95 -14.46 -14.25
C SER A 49 -14.46 -14.20 -14.41
N VAL A 50 -15.03 -13.31 -13.60
CA VAL A 50 -16.47 -12.96 -13.66
C VAL A 50 -16.83 -12.28 -14.98
N GLU A 51 -16.08 -11.25 -15.39
CA GLU A 51 -16.33 -10.54 -16.64
C GLU A 51 -16.11 -11.44 -17.85
N TYR A 52 -15.10 -12.30 -17.81
CA TYR A 52 -14.83 -13.28 -18.85
C TYR A 52 -16.00 -14.25 -19.02
N LYS A 53 -16.51 -14.81 -17.91
CA LYS A 53 -17.67 -15.70 -17.89
C LYS A 53 -18.93 -15.06 -18.46
N ASN A 54 -19.08 -13.75 -18.26
CA ASN A 54 -20.20 -12.98 -18.78
C ASN A 54 -20.05 -12.60 -20.28
N GLY A 55 -18.94 -12.99 -20.92
CA GLY A 55 -18.63 -12.66 -22.30
C GLY A 55 -18.07 -11.24 -22.49
N ASN A 56 -17.78 -10.52 -21.41
CA ASN A 56 -17.25 -9.16 -21.43
C ASN A 56 -15.72 -9.18 -21.61
N TYR A 57 -15.23 -9.80 -22.70
CA TYR A 57 -13.80 -10.07 -22.90
C TYR A 57 -12.92 -8.83 -22.90
N ALA A 58 -13.39 -7.72 -23.50
CA ALA A 58 -12.66 -6.45 -23.48
C ALA A 58 -12.48 -5.92 -22.05
N LYS A 59 -13.50 -6.05 -21.21
CA LYS A 59 -13.42 -5.64 -19.80
C LYS A 59 -12.53 -6.58 -19.00
N ALA A 60 -12.60 -7.89 -19.26
CA ALA A 60 -11.70 -8.87 -18.65
C ALA A 60 -10.23 -8.59 -18.99
N GLU A 61 -9.92 -8.24 -20.23
CA GLU A 61 -8.56 -7.86 -20.65
C GLU A 61 -8.09 -6.55 -20.01
N GLU A 62 -8.96 -5.54 -19.92
CA GLU A 62 -8.69 -4.29 -19.22
C GLU A 62 -8.35 -4.56 -17.74
N LEU A 63 -9.20 -5.33 -17.05
CA LEU A 63 -8.98 -5.71 -15.65
C LEU A 63 -7.69 -6.52 -15.46
N ALA A 64 -7.37 -7.45 -16.36
CA ALA A 64 -6.10 -8.20 -16.31
C ALA A 64 -4.89 -7.26 -16.46
N SER A 65 -5.01 -6.25 -17.32
CA SER A 65 -3.97 -5.22 -17.48
C SER A 65 -3.84 -4.35 -16.22
N THR A 66 -4.95 -3.92 -15.63
CA THR A 66 -4.99 -3.15 -14.37
C THR A 66 -4.41 -3.96 -13.19
N ALA A 67 -4.71 -5.26 -13.11
CA ALA A 67 -4.15 -6.12 -12.08
C ALA A 67 -2.62 -6.13 -12.11
N TYR A 68 -2.00 -6.03 -13.28
CA TYR A 68 -0.55 -5.96 -13.38
C TYR A 68 0.00 -4.52 -13.26
N LEU A 69 -0.35 -3.63 -14.20
CA LEU A 69 0.25 -2.30 -14.33
C LEU A 69 -0.07 -1.38 -13.15
N GLU A 70 -1.30 -1.44 -12.64
CA GLU A 70 -1.70 -0.55 -11.54
C GLU A 70 -1.44 -1.15 -10.16
N ASN A 71 -0.89 -2.38 -10.09
CA ASN A 71 -0.64 -3.05 -8.82
C ASN A 71 0.72 -3.77 -8.79
N ILE A 72 0.91 -4.84 -9.55
CA ILE A 72 2.13 -5.65 -9.48
C ILE A 72 3.38 -4.87 -9.91
N GLU A 73 3.28 -3.95 -10.88
CA GLU A 73 4.41 -3.08 -11.26
C GLU A 73 4.98 -2.28 -10.07
N TYR A 74 4.10 -1.84 -9.15
CA TYR A 74 4.52 -1.11 -7.94
C TYR A 74 5.20 -2.00 -6.88
N VAL A 75 5.09 -3.32 -7.01
CA VAL A 75 5.63 -4.34 -6.11
C VAL A 75 6.99 -4.85 -6.59
N GLU A 76 7.27 -4.78 -7.89
CA GLU A 76 8.48 -5.32 -8.52
C GLU A 76 9.77 -4.82 -7.87
N ALA A 77 9.83 -3.51 -7.57
CA ALA A 77 11.00 -2.91 -6.96
C ALA A 77 11.32 -3.52 -5.60
N ASP A 78 10.30 -3.86 -4.80
CA ASP A 78 10.49 -4.47 -3.49
C ASP A 78 10.85 -5.95 -3.62
N LEU A 79 10.23 -6.69 -4.53
CA LEU A 79 10.61 -8.09 -4.81
C LEU A 79 12.06 -8.20 -5.30
N ASN A 80 12.45 -7.35 -6.26
CA ASN A 80 13.81 -7.30 -6.78
C ASN A 80 14.85 -7.00 -5.70
N LYS A 81 14.60 -6.01 -4.85
CA LYS A 81 15.52 -5.66 -3.74
C LYS A 81 15.71 -6.79 -2.74
N ASN A 82 14.72 -7.67 -2.59
CA ASN A 82 14.76 -8.80 -1.68
C ASN A 82 15.20 -10.11 -2.37
N GLY A 83 15.76 -10.04 -3.58
CA GLY A 83 16.32 -11.21 -4.28
C GLY A 83 15.28 -12.10 -4.97
N HIS A 84 14.05 -11.60 -5.18
CA HIS A 84 12.95 -12.34 -5.81
C HIS A 84 12.70 -11.91 -7.27
N SER A 85 13.75 -11.59 -8.03
CA SER A 85 13.64 -11.16 -9.42
C SER A 85 13.01 -12.21 -10.35
N GLU A 86 13.28 -13.50 -10.11
CA GLU A 86 12.64 -14.59 -10.86
C GLU A 86 11.12 -14.58 -10.70
N MET A 87 10.63 -14.26 -9.50
CA MET A 87 9.19 -14.15 -9.23
C MET A 87 8.56 -12.99 -10.00
N VAL A 88 9.28 -11.87 -10.17
CA VAL A 88 8.83 -10.73 -10.98
C VAL A 88 8.67 -11.17 -12.44
N THR A 89 9.70 -11.79 -13.02
CA THR A 89 9.64 -12.29 -14.41
C THR A 89 8.52 -13.31 -14.61
N ASP A 90 8.32 -14.21 -13.65
CA ASP A 90 7.22 -15.16 -13.69
C ASP A 90 5.86 -14.47 -13.70
N LEU A 91 5.64 -13.51 -12.78
CA LEU A 91 4.39 -12.75 -12.69
C LEU A 91 4.13 -11.94 -13.95
N GLU A 92 5.15 -11.29 -14.51
CA GLU A 92 5.06 -10.58 -15.80
C GLU A 92 4.59 -11.52 -16.90
N LYS A 93 5.26 -12.68 -17.04
CA LYS A 93 4.91 -13.65 -18.07
C LYS A 93 3.45 -14.12 -17.93
N ILE A 94 3.06 -14.61 -16.75
CA ILE A 94 1.74 -15.23 -16.60
C ILE A 94 0.59 -14.21 -16.63
N MET A 95 0.79 -12.99 -16.11
CA MET A 95 -0.27 -11.98 -16.07
C MET A 95 -0.36 -11.18 -17.37
N VAL A 96 0.77 -10.80 -17.97
CA VAL A 96 0.82 -9.90 -19.13
C VAL A 96 0.76 -10.67 -20.45
N THR A 97 1.42 -11.82 -20.53
CA THR A 97 1.49 -12.62 -21.76
C THR A 97 0.43 -13.71 -21.76
N ASP A 98 0.46 -14.60 -20.78
CA ASP A 98 -0.34 -15.83 -20.82
C ASP A 98 -1.82 -15.54 -20.58
N LEU A 99 -2.20 -14.95 -19.44
CA LEU A 99 -3.61 -14.65 -19.12
C LEU A 99 -4.27 -13.75 -20.17
N ARG A 100 -3.60 -12.68 -20.60
CA ARG A 100 -4.16 -11.77 -21.62
C ARG A 100 -4.24 -12.43 -23.00
N GLY A 101 -3.28 -13.29 -23.35
CA GLY A 101 -3.35 -14.12 -24.56
C GLY A 101 -4.57 -15.05 -24.52
N MET A 102 -4.74 -15.78 -23.42
CA MET A 102 -5.89 -16.65 -23.19
C MET A 102 -7.23 -15.92 -23.27
N ILE A 103 -7.29 -14.68 -22.76
CA ILE A 103 -8.50 -13.85 -22.87
C ILE A 103 -8.82 -13.53 -24.34
N ARG A 104 -7.83 -13.09 -25.11
CA ARG A 104 -7.98 -12.74 -26.53
C ARG A 104 -8.35 -13.95 -27.39
N ASP A 105 -7.75 -15.09 -27.09
CA ASP A 105 -7.95 -16.36 -27.81
C ASP A 105 -9.27 -17.04 -27.43
N ARG A 106 -10.00 -16.50 -26.44
CA ARG A 106 -11.30 -16.99 -25.99
C ARG A 106 -11.27 -18.46 -25.59
N VAL A 107 -10.22 -18.85 -24.86
CA VAL A 107 -10.08 -20.21 -24.33
C VAL A 107 -11.27 -20.60 -23.42
N PRO A 108 -11.52 -21.89 -23.18
CA PRO A 108 -12.55 -22.31 -22.25
C PRO A 108 -12.42 -21.67 -20.86
N GLN A 109 -13.54 -21.28 -20.23
CA GLN A 109 -13.61 -20.68 -18.88
C GLN A 109 -12.71 -21.40 -17.86
N ALA A 110 -12.71 -22.73 -17.85
CA ALA A 110 -11.92 -23.52 -16.91
C ALA A 110 -10.41 -23.25 -17.01
N GLN A 111 -9.90 -22.90 -18.19
CA GLN A 111 -8.50 -22.54 -18.37
C GLN A 111 -8.21 -21.14 -17.79
N ILE A 112 -9.12 -20.17 -17.95
CA ILE A 112 -9.01 -18.85 -17.31
C ILE A 112 -8.99 -18.97 -15.79
N ASP A 113 -9.89 -19.78 -15.22
CA ASP A 113 -9.96 -19.98 -13.77
C ASP A 113 -8.71 -20.70 -13.23
N SER A 114 -8.16 -21.64 -14.01
CA SER A 114 -6.90 -22.31 -13.68
C SER A 114 -5.72 -21.35 -13.69
N GLU A 115 -5.62 -20.48 -14.70
CA GLU A 115 -4.55 -19.48 -14.82
C GLU A 115 -4.62 -18.45 -13.69
N ILE A 116 -5.82 -17.96 -13.38
CA ILE A 116 -6.04 -17.04 -12.24
C ILE A 116 -5.65 -17.71 -10.91
N SER A 117 -5.92 -19.01 -10.74
CA SER A 117 -5.52 -19.75 -9.54
C SER A 117 -4.01 -19.91 -9.42
N LEU A 118 -3.31 -20.13 -10.55
CA LEU A 118 -1.84 -20.14 -10.60
C LEU A 118 -1.28 -18.77 -10.18
N ILE A 119 -1.83 -17.69 -10.74
CA ILE A 119 -1.44 -16.31 -10.41
C ILE A 119 -1.67 -16.03 -8.92
N ASP A 120 -2.85 -16.35 -8.38
CA ASP A 120 -3.19 -16.14 -6.96
C ASP A 120 -2.22 -16.85 -6.02
N SER A 121 -1.76 -18.05 -6.39
CA SER A 121 -0.74 -18.79 -5.65
C SER A 121 0.60 -18.06 -5.62
N LYS A 122 1.07 -17.53 -6.76
CA LYS A 122 2.31 -16.74 -6.80
C LYS A 122 2.17 -15.42 -6.07
N LEU A 123 1.03 -14.75 -6.17
CA LEU A 123 0.76 -13.53 -5.41
C LEU A 123 0.74 -13.78 -3.90
N SER A 124 0.22 -14.93 -3.46
CA SER A 124 0.29 -15.35 -2.05
C SER A 124 1.73 -15.57 -1.59
N GLN A 125 2.59 -16.14 -2.45
CA GLN A 125 4.03 -16.26 -2.17
C GLN A 125 4.72 -14.90 -2.12
N ALA A 126 4.35 -13.97 -3.01
CA ALA A 126 4.87 -12.61 -3.01
C ALA A 126 4.57 -11.89 -1.69
N ILE A 127 3.35 -12.03 -1.15
CA ILE A 127 2.98 -11.46 0.16
C ILE A 127 3.92 -11.94 1.27
N ALA A 128 4.31 -13.23 1.25
CA ALA A 128 5.15 -13.81 2.29
C ALA A 128 6.61 -13.29 2.27
N VAL A 129 7.06 -12.69 1.17
CA VAL A 129 8.45 -12.25 0.99
C VAL A 129 8.62 -10.74 0.83
N VAL A 130 7.56 -9.99 0.55
CA VAL A 130 7.62 -8.52 0.57
C VAL A 130 7.68 -8.02 2.01
N PRO A 131 8.53 -7.02 2.30
CA PRO A 131 8.66 -6.51 3.66
C PRO A 131 7.37 -5.81 4.09
N GLU A 132 6.80 -6.21 5.22
CA GLU A 132 5.84 -5.38 5.91
C GLU A 132 6.57 -4.14 6.42
N PHE A 133 6.07 -2.95 6.10
CA PHE A 133 6.61 -1.72 6.67
C PHE A 133 6.49 -1.82 8.20
N PRO A 134 7.57 -1.83 8.99
CA PRO A 134 7.45 -2.07 10.41
C PRO A 134 6.77 -0.86 11.05
N LEU A 135 5.49 -0.99 11.39
CA LEU A 135 4.73 0.03 12.14
C LEU A 135 5.43 0.41 13.45
N ALA A 136 6.22 -0.49 14.04
CA ALA A 136 7.04 -0.21 15.21
C ALA A 136 8.09 0.90 14.96
N ALA A 137 8.64 1.00 13.74
CA ALA A 137 9.61 2.06 13.40
C ALA A 137 8.93 3.43 13.26
N SER A 138 7.69 3.49 12.78
CA SER A 138 6.93 4.75 12.71
C SER A 138 6.47 5.22 14.09
N PHE A 139 6.07 4.32 15.00
CA PHE A 139 5.80 4.70 16.40
C PHE A 139 7.05 5.17 17.15
N ALA A 140 8.23 4.61 16.87
CA ALA A 140 9.49 5.08 17.47
C ALA A 140 9.83 6.52 17.06
N VAL A 141 9.61 6.88 15.80
CA VAL A 141 9.78 8.26 15.32
C VAL A 141 8.79 9.20 16.00
N VAL A 142 7.50 8.85 16.08
CA VAL A 142 6.47 9.69 16.75
C VAL A 142 6.72 9.81 18.27
N GLY A 143 7.11 8.72 18.94
CA GLY A 143 7.41 8.71 20.37
C GLY A 143 8.61 9.60 20.72
N SER A 144 9.65 9.63 19.88
CA SER A 144 10.81 10.50 20.07
C SER A 144 10.45 11.99 19.97
N MET A 145 9.48 12.35 19.12
CA MET A 145 8.99 13.73 18.97
C MET A 145 8.24 14.22 20.21
N ILE A 146 7.38 13.37 20.79
CA ILE A 146 6.63 13.71 22.02
C ILE A 146 7.60 13.84 23.21
N ALA A 147 8.56 12.93 23.36
CA ALA A 147 9.55 12.99 24.43
C ALA A 147 10.43 14.24 24.35
N GLY A 148 10.84 14.64 23.14
CA GLY A 148 11.60 15.86 22.90
C GLY A 148 10.84 17.12 23.31
N ILE A 149 9.54 17.22 22.97
CA ILE A 149 8.69 18.35 23.35
C ILE A 149 8.59 18.48 24.88
N VAL A 150 8.36 17.36 25.58
CA VAL A 150 8.28 17.35 27.06
C VAL A 150 9.60 17.73 27.72
N ALA A 151 10.73 17.25 27.18
CA ALA A 151 12.05 17.60 27.70
C ALA A 151 12.37 19.09 27.52
N ILE A 152 12.09 19.66 26.35
CA ILE A 152 12.30 21.07 26.05
C ILE A 152 11.43 21.95 26.96
N SER A 153 10.16 21.60 27.20
CA SER A 153 9.29 22.34 28.13
C SER A 153 9.79 22.33 29.58
N ARG A 154 10.50 21.28 30.03
CA ARG A 154 11.11 21.25 31.37
C ARG A 154 12.38 22.09 31.46
N ILE A 155 13.12 22.26 30.36
CA ILE A 155 14.35 23.05 30.30
C ILE A 155 14.04 24.57 30.27
N THR A 156 13.00 24.99 29.55
CA THR A 156 12.56 26.41 29.53
C THR A 156 11.67 26.82 30.70
N GLY A 157 11.24 25.87 31.53
CA GLY A 157 10.47 26.09 32.76
C GLY A 157 11.26 26.62 33.97
N LEU A 158 12.33 27.40 33.77
CA LEU A 158 13.03 28.09 34.85
C LEU A 158 13.16 29.59 34.53
N ARG A 159 12.48 30.40 35.36
CA ARG A 159 12.41 31.88 35.43
C ARG A 159 11.37 32.59 34.55
N ILE A 160 10.10 32.47 34.92
CA ILE A 160 9.24 33.66 35.02
C ILE A 160 8.46 33.55 36.34
N LEU A 161 8.92 34.27 37.36
CA LEU A 161 8.18 34.84 38.51
C LEU A 161 9.15 35.04 39.68
N GLY A 162 9.85 36.16 39.64
CA GLY A 162 10.66 36.68 40.73
C GLY A 162 10.62 38.20 40.73
N HIS A 163 9.42 38.79 40.72
CA HIS A 163 9.25 40.19 41.08
C HIS A 163 8.23 40.27 42.22
N ARG A 164 8.75 40.29 43.44
CA ARG A 164 8.10 40.90 44.60
C ARG A 164 9.17 41.65 45.37
N ALA A 165 9.15 42.97 45.20
CA ALA A 165 9.54 43.96 46.18
C ALA A 165 8.56 45.12 45.98
#